data_AF-A0A3M1G212-F1
#
_entry.id   AF-A0A3M1G212-F1
#
_cell.length_a   1.000
_cell.length_b   1.000
_cell.length_c   1.000
_cell.angle_alpha   90.00
_cell.angle_beta   90.00
_cell.angle_gamma   90.00
#
_symmetry.space_group_name_H-M   'P 1'
#
loop_
_entity.id
_entity.type
_entity.pdbx_description
1 polymer ?
#
loop_
_entity_poly.entity_id
_entity_poly.type
_entity_poly.pdbx_seq_one_letter_code
_entity_poly.pdbx_strand_id
1 'polypeptide(L)'
;MGNGGTAANMKTIAPFVLLLCLVGAQFAHGADSGFVAVGEGTTGQRPSDRPRIGYRLHSAPDLTARLAQGETVARLKIEPEQITLRVGEIFALGKLTVVALNPLGVPIPAVPFAFEAEEKTPAPVDFSPLQTTDRIVGAAPGEIRLRFFSLLPAGGQGPAVDELTIRVVRASETGD
;
A
#
# COMPACT_ATOMS: atom_id res chain seq x y z
N MET A 1 29.02 -31.72 52.69
CA MET A 1 27.93 -30.92 53.30
C MET A 1 28.32 -29.46 53.18
N GLY A 2 27.54 -28.66 52.46
CA GLY A 2 27.79 -27.23 52.25
C GLY A 2 27.33 -26.73 50.88
N ASN A 3 26.01 -26.77 50.66
CA ASN A 3 25.29 -26.16 49.54
C ASN A 3 25.65 -24.65 49.45
N GLY A 4 25.75 -24.01 48.30
CA GLY A 4 24.91 -24.09 47.11
C GLY A 4 24.50 -22.65 46.80
N GLY A 5 25.30 -21.96 45.96
CA GLY A 5 25.13 -20.55 45.64
C GLY A 5 23.86 -20.32 44.81
N THR A 6 22.95 -19.52 45.34
CA THR A 6 21.71 -19.11 44.70
C THR A 6 22.02 -18.09 43.59
N ALA A 7 22.13 -18.57 42.35
CA ALA A 7 22.24 -17.72 41.17
C ALA A 7 20.91 -17.00 40.91
N ALA A 8 21.03 -15.71 40.61
CA ALA A 8 19.95 -14.77 40.40
C ALA A 8 18.98 -15.22 39.28
N ASN A 9 17.71 -15.25 39.63
CA ASN A 9 16.60 -15.52 38.72
C ASN A 9 16.28 -14.21 37.97
N MET A 10 17.08 -13.88 36.95
CA MET A 10 16.84 -12.72 36.10
C MET A 10 15.75 -13.08 35.09
N LYS A 11 14.51 -12.73 35.43
CA LYS A 11 13.36 -12.81 34.53
C LYS A 11 13.66 -12.00 33.28
N THR A 12 13.92 -12.68 32.17
CA THR A 12 13.99 -12.13 30.82
C THR A 12 12.61 -11.56 30.47
N ILE A 13 12.42 -10.28 30.76
CA ILE A 13 11.29 -9.49 30.26
C ILE A 13 11.74 -8.86 28.94
N ALA A 14 10.93 -9.11 27.91
CA ALA A 14 10.83 -8.37 26.64
C ALA A 14 11.85 -8.64 25.52
N PRO A 15 11.42 -9.42 24.51
CA PRO A 15 11.62 -9.05 23.11
C PRO A 15 10.39 -8.33 22.52
N PHE A 16 9.26 -8.28 23.24
CA PHE A 16 7.97 -7.83 22.67
C PHE A 16 7.82 -6.31 22.52
N VAL A 17 8.59 -5.51 23.28
CA VAL A 17 8.50 -4.04 23.23
C VAL A 17 9.30 -3.46 22.05
N LEU A 18 10.34 -4.16 21.57
CA LEU A 18 11.18 -3.66 20.48
C LEU A 18 10.51 -3.77 19.10
N LEU A 19 9.50 -4.63 18.95
CA LEU A 19 8.76 -4.79 17.70
C LEU A 19 7.77 -3.63 17.46
N LEU A 20 7.32 -2.94 18.51
CA LEU A 20 6.33 -1.86 18.38
C LEU A 20 6.93 -0.59 17.73
N CYS A 21 8.23 -0.36 17.87
CA CYS A 21 8.89 0.82 17.27
C CYS A 21 9.09 0.69 15.76
N LEU A 22 9.18 -0.53 15.20
CA LEU A 22 9.34 -0.70 13.76
C LEU A 22 8.05 -0.45 12.97
N VAL A 23 6.88 -0.68 13.56
CA VAL A 23 5.59 -0.49 12.87
C VAL A 23 5.26 1.00 12.70
N GLY A 24 5.64 1.83 13.68
CA GLY A 24 5.44 3.28 13.59
C GLY A 24 6.32 3.99 12.54
N ALA A 25 7.50 3.42 12.25
CA ALA A 25 8.43 4.00 11.27
C ALA A 25 8.06 3.66 9.81
N GLN A 26 7.18 2.69 9.56
CA GLN A 26 6.78 2.33 8.20
C GLN A 26 5.75 3.28 7.59
N PHE A 27 5.03 4.06 8.41
CA PHE A 27 4.23 5.19 7.92
C PHE A 27 5.08 6.44 7.61
N ALA A 28 6.39 6.39 7.85
CA ALA A 28 7.34 7.44 7.48
C ALA A 28 8.13 7.13 6.18
N HIS A 29 7.79 6.04 5.47
CA HIS A 29 8.17 5.91 4.05
C HIS A 29 7.23 6.82 3.23
N GLY A 30 7.54 8.11 3.21
CA GLY A 30 6.72 9.08 2.48
C GLY A 30 6.81 10.53 2.96
N ALA A 31 7.92 10.97 3.57
CA ALA A 31 8.24 12.40 3.59
C ALA A 31 8.98 12.83 2.31
N ASP A 32 8.74 12.14 1.18
CA ASP A 32 9.04 12.73 -0.13
C ASP A 32 8.09 13.91 -0.32
N SER A 33 8.65 15.12 -0.34
CA SER A 33 7.92 16.35 -0.61
C SER A 33 7.22 16.24 -1.98
N GLY A 34 5.94 15.86 -1.99
CA GLY A 34 5.17 15.70 -3.22
C GLY A 34 4.25 14.48 -3.30
N PHE A 35 4.10 13.67 -2.25
CA PHE A 35 3.08 12.61 -2.22
C PHE A 35 2.27 12.65 -0.92
N VAL A 36 0.98 12.34 -1.02
CA VAL A 36 0.03 12.31 0.11
C VAL A 36 -0.61 10.95 0.24
N ALA A 37 -0.75 10.45 1.47
CA ALA A 37 -1.41 9.19 1.75
C ALA A 37 -2.89 9.25 1.36
N VAL A 38 -3.33 8.28 0.53
CA VAL A 38 -4.71 8.21 0.05
C VAL A 38 -5.47 7.09 0.71
N GLY A 39 -4.90 5.88 0.74
CA GLY A 39 -5.56 4.74 1.36
C GLY A 39 -4.74 3.46 1.36
N GLU A 40 -5.44 2.37 1.65
CA GLU A 40 -4.92 1.04 1.84
C GLU A 40 -5.67 0.01 0.98
N GLY A 41 -5.03 -1.13 0.77
CA GLY A 41 -5.61 -2.22 0.01
C GLY A 41 -5.07 -3.59 0.35
N THR A 42 -5.70 -4.61 -0.22
CA THR A 42 -5.25 -6.01 -0.18
C THR A 42 -5.25 -6.54 -1.60
N THR A 43 -4.16 -7.17 -2.04
CA THR A 43 -4.11 -7.82 -3.36
C THR A 43 -5.16 -8.93 -3.49
N GLY A 44 -5.45 -9.35 -4.72
CA GLY A 44 -6.34 -10.48 -4.98
C GLY A 44 -5.82 -11.80 -4.39
N GLN A 45 -6.71 -12.77 -4.20
CA GLN A 45 -6.32 -14.14 -3.82
C GLN A 45 -5.60 -14.87 -4.98
N ARG A 46 -5.91 -14.48 -6.22
CA ARG A 46 -5.27 -14.92 -7.45
C ARG A 46 -4.88 -13.70 -8.29
N PRO A 47 -3.94 -13.82 -9.25
CA PRO A 47 -3.54 -12.71 -10.09
C PRO A 47 -4.68 -12.06 -10.89
N SER A 48 -5.75 -12.81 -11.20
CA SER A 48 -6.94 -12.30 -11.89
C SER A 48 -7.97 -11.65 -10.95
N ASP A 49 -7.79 -11.78 -9.64
CA ASP A 49 -8.75 -11.27 -8.66
C ASP A 49 -8.49 -9.78 -8.39
N ARG A 50 -9.58 -9.04 -8.22
CA ARG A 50 -9.54 -7.60 -7.93
C ARG A 50 -9.02 -7.34 -6.50
N PRO A 51 -8.26 -6.26 -6.28
CA PRO A 51 -7.87 -5.86 -4.94
C PRO A 51 -9.08 -5.31 -4.17
N ARG A 52 -9.02 -5.43 -2.85
CA ARG A 52 -9.90 -4.69 -1.93
C ARG A 52 -9.22 -3.38 -1.57
N ILE A 53 -9.92 -2.25 -1.66
CA ILE A 53 -9.34 -0.91 -1.41
C ILE A 53 -10.24 -0.12 -0.46
N GLY A 54 -9.66 0.70 0.42
CA GLY A 54 -10.36 1.59 1.35
C GLY A 54 -9.42 2.53 2.09
N TYR A 55 -9.94 3.47 2.88
CA TYR A 55 -9.11 4.49 3.56
C TYR A 55 -8.15 3.89 4.59
N ARG A 56 -8.66 2.93 5.39
CA ARG A 56 -7.93 2.22 6.44
C ARG A 56 -8.51 0.82 6.55
N LEU A 57 -7.83 -0.16 5.95
CA LEU A 57 -8.25 -1.55 5.94
C LEU A 57 -7.48 -2.41 6.93
N HIS A 58 -6.27 -1.99 7.30
CA HIS A 58 -5.36 -2.78 8.10
C HIS A 58 -5.08 -2.10 9.44
N SER A 59 -5.13 -2.88 10.51
CA SER A 59 -4.67 -2.43 11.82
C SER A 59 -3.22 -2.86 12.06
N ALA A 60 -2.50 -2.15 12.93
CA ALA A 60 -1.15 -2.54 13.31
C ALA A 60 -1.06 -3.99 13.87
N PRO A 61 -2.03 -4.46 14.71
CA PRO A 61 -2.09 -5.87 15.11
C PRO A 61 -2.20 -6.84 13.93
N ASP A 62 -3.03 -6.56 12.93
CA ASP A 62 -3.21 -7.43 11.77
C ASP A 62 -1.92 -7.55 10.95
N LEU A 63 -1.25 -6.41 10.73
CA LEU A 63 0.06 -6.39 10.06
C LEU A 63 1.10 -7.18 10.85
N THR A 64 1.16 -7.00 12.17
CA THR A 64 2.10 -7.73 13.05
C THR A 64 1.90 -9.24 12.93
N ALA A 65 0.65 -9.71 12.92
CA ALA A 65 0.35 -11.14 12.75
C ALA A 65 0.85 -11.68 11.41
N ARG A 66 0.75 -10.89 10.33
CA ARG A 66 1.28 -11.27 9.01
C ARG A 66 2.79 -11.24 8.93
N LEU A 67 3.42 -10.24 9.54
CA LEU A 67 4.88 -10.16 9.63
C LEU A 67 5.47 -11.39 10.31
N ALA A 68 4.79 -11.92 11.34
CA ALA A 68 5.21 -13.14 12.03
C ALA A 68 5.18 -14.40 11.14
N GLN A 69 4.44 -14.38 10.02
CA GLN A 69 4.42 -15.49 9.05
C GLN A 69 5.65 -15.51 8.13
N GLY A 70 6.48 -14.46 8.17
CA GLY A 70 7.75 -14.39 7.43
C GLY A 70 7.59 -14.18 5.92
N GLU A 71 6.41 -13.80 5.45
CA GLU A 71 6.19 -13.47 4.05
C GLU A 71 7.04 -12.26 3.63
N THR A 72 7.70 -12.38 2.49
CA THR A 72 8.57 -11.33 1.93
C THR A 72 8.08 -10.94 0.55
N VAL A 73 7.75 -9.65 0.38
CA VAL A 73 7.27 -9.11 -0.90
C VAL A 73 8.43 -8.44 -1.61
N ALA A 74 8.86 -8.99 -2.75
CA ALA A 74 9.95 -8.42 -3.53
C ALA A 74 9.47 -7.31 -4.47
N ARG A 75 8.26 -7.45 -5.01
CA ARG A 75 7.71 -6.52 -6.01
C ARG A 75 6.19 -6.44 -5.92
N LEU A 76 5.65 -5.25 -6.14
CA LEU A 76 4.25 -5.07 -6.53
C LEU A 76 4.17 -4.91 -8.06
N LYS A 77 3.05 -5.35 -8.63
CA LYS A 77 2.72 -5.16 -10.04
C LYS A 77 1.29 -4.65 -10.16
N ILE A 78 1.10 -3.52 -10.81
CA ILE A 78 -0.19 -2.90 -11.06
C ILE A 78 -0.54 -3.02 -12.54
N GLU A 79 -1.78 -3.39 -12.85
CA GLU A 79 -2.29 -3.36 -14.22
C GLU A 79 -3.70 -2.75 -14.28
N PRO A 80 -3.99 -1.88 -15.27
CA PRO A 80 -3.01 -1.30 -16.21
C PRO A 80 -2.07 -0.31 -15.49
N GLU A 81 -0.89 -0.06 -16.05
CA GLU A 81 0.08 0.94 -15.54
C GLU A 81 -0.36 2.40 -15.84
N GLN A 82 -1.31 2.58 -16.75
CA GLN A 82 -1.89 3.87 -17.08
C GLN A 82 -3.40 3.75 -17.31
N ILE A 83 -4.16 4.72 -16.78
CA ILE A 83 -5.57 4.92 -17.11
C ILE A 83 -5.80 6.33 -17.63
N THR A 84 -6.82 6.48 -18.48
CA THR A 84 -7.30 7.79 -18.93
C THR A 84 -8.74 7.98 -18.47
N LEU A 85 -9.03 9.12 -17.84
CA LEU A 85 -10.35 9.53 -17.36
C LEU A 85 -10.78 10.83 -18.02
N ARG A 86 -12.07 11.00 -18.22
CA ARG A 86 -12.65 12.31 -18.55
C ARG A 86 -12.90 13.11 -17.28
N VAL A 87 -12.89 14.43 -17.37
CA VAL A 87 -13.39 15.29 -16.29
C VAL A 87 -14.85 14.91 -15.96
N GLY A 88 -15.13 14.66 -14.68
CA GLY A 88 -16.40 14.15 -14.15
C GLY A 88 -16.56 12.63 -14.17
N GLU A 89 -15.64 11.89 -14.80
CA GLU A 89 -15.71 10.43 -14.86
C GLU A 89 -15.32 9.80 -13.51
N ILE A 90 -16.13 8.84 -13.07
CA ILE A 90 -15.88 8.03 -11.87
C ILE A 90 -15.14 6.76 -12.27
N PHE A 91 -13.98 6.52 -11.67
CA PHE A 91 -13.24 5.27 -11.79
C PHE A 91 -13.19 4.54 -10.45
N ALA A 92 -13.53 3.24 -10.47
CA ALA A 92 -13.41 2.39 -9.29
C ALA A 92 -12.00 1.78 -9.26
N LEU A 93 -11.21 2.09 -8.23
CA LEU A 93 -9.86 1.56 -8.05
C LEU A 93 -9.83 0.03 -7.94
N GLY A 94 -10.93 -0.58 -7.48
CA GLY A 94 -11.11 -2.04 -7.52
C GLY A 94 -11.15 -2.65 -8.92
N LYS A 95 -11.16 -1.84 -10.01
CA LYS A 95 -10.98 -2.34 -11.38
C LYS A 95 -9.51 -2.58 -11.75
N LEU A 96 -8.57 -2.06 -10.96
CA LEU A 96 -7.15 -2.35 -11.12
C LEU A 96 -6.88 -3.82 -10.78
N THR A 97 -5.78 -4.34 -11.29
CA THR A 97 -5.15 -5.57 -10.82
C THR A 97 -3.91 -5.18 -10.05
N VAL A 98 -3.75 -5.69 -8.82
CA VAL A 98 -2.54 -5.46 -8.01
C VAL A 98 -2.06 -6.82 -7.52
N VAL A 99 -0.85 -7.20 -7.92
CA VAL A 99 -0.23 -8.48 -7.60
C VAL A 99 1.05 -8.26 -6.82
N ALA A 100 1.21 -8.96 -5.70
CA ALA A 100 2.47 -9.02 -4.97
C ALA A 100 3.25 -10.25 -5.41
N LEU A 101 4.56 -10.11 -5.62
CA LEU A 101 5.46 -11.17 -6.06
C LEU A 101 6.56 -11.37 -5.02
N ASN A 102 6.89 -12.63 -4.75
CA ASN A 102 8.06 -12.98 -3.94
C ASN A 102 9.37 -12.87 -4.76
N PRO A 103 10.55 -13.07 -4.15
CA PRO A 103 11.83 -12.99 -4.88
C PRO A 103 11.98 -13.98 -6.04
N LEU A 104 11.17 -15.05 -6.09
CA LEU A 104 11.14 -16.03 -7.17
C LEU A 104 10.14 -15.65 -8.28
N GLY A 105 9.49 -14.49 -8.17
CA GLY A 105 8.46 -14.05 -9.13
C GLY A 105 7.11 -14.77 -8.96
N VAL A 106 6.90 -15.49 -7.86
CA VAL A 106 5.64 -16.21 -7.58
C VAL A 106 4.64 -15.27 -6.90
N PRO A 107 3.38 -15.20 -7.34
CA PRO A 107 2.34 -14.42 -6.68
C PRO A 107 2.11 -14.81 -5.22
N ILE A 108 2.04 -13.80 -4.35
CA ILE A 108 1.67 -13.93 -2.95
C ILE A 108 0.20 -13.47 -2.80
N PRO A 109 -0.70 -14.32 -2.30
CA PRO A 109 -2.10 -13.98 -2.19
C PRO A 109 -2.35 -12.98 -1.07
N ALA A 110 -3.32 -12.10 -1.28
CA ALA A 110 -3.90 -11.25 -0.25
C ALA A 110 -2.91 -10.37 0.53
N VAL A 111 -1.86 -9.86 -0.11
CA VAL A 111 -0.84 -9.00 0.51
C VAL A 111 -1.41 -7.61 0.81
N PRO A 112 -1.24 -7.10 2.04
CA PRO A 112 -1.62 -5.73 2.39
C PRO A 112 -0.69 -4.70 1.73
N PHE A 113 -1.27 -3.64 1.18
CA PHE A 113 -0.54 -2.52 0.58
C PHE A 113 -1.17 -1.19 1.00
N ALA A 114 -0.41 -0.10 0.84
CA ALA A 114 -0.90 1.26 0.90
C ALA A 114 -0.60 1.98 -0.41
N PHE A 115 -1.27 3.11 -0.64
CA PHE A 115 -1.01 3.93 -1.81
C PHE A 115 -1.14 5.42 -1.51
N GLU A 116 -0.32 6.17 -2.22
CA GLU A 116 -0.19 7.62 -2.15
C GLU A 116 -0.47 8.23 -3.52
N ALA A 117 -0.90 9.48 -3.54
CA ALA A 117 -1.05 10.28 -4.76
C ALA A 117 -0.05 11.42 -4.77
N GLU A 118 0.47 11.74 -5.94
CA GLU A 118 1.30 12.92 -6.15
C GLU A 118 0.51 14.20 -5.82
N GLU A 119 1.09 15.08 -5.01
CA GLU A 119 0.49 16.34 -4.60
C GLU A 119 0.56 17.35 -5.76
N LYS A 120 -0.59 17.67 -6.37
CA LYS A 120 -0.70 18.67 -7.45
C LYS A 120 -1.78 19.70 -7.18
N THR A 121 -1.54 20.93 -7.62
CA THR A 121 -2.50 22.04 -7.58
C THR A 121 -2.63 22.68 -8.97
N PRO A 122 -3.83 22.66 -9.60
CA PRO A 122 -5.02 21.92 -9.17
C PRO A 122 -4.81 20.40 -9.25
N ALA A 123 -5.46 19.64 -8.36
CA ALA A 123 -5.41 18.19 -8.39
C ALA A 123 -6.20 17.66 -9.61
N PRO A 124 -5.58 16.85 -10.50
CA PRO A 124 -6.30 16.27 -11.64
C PRO A 124 -7.41 15.30 -11.23
N VAL A 125 -7.24 14.65 -10.07
CA VAL A 125 -8.14 13.64 -9.54
C VAL A 125 -8.65 14.06 -8.16
N ASP A 126 -9.94 13.86 -7.91
CA ASP A 126 -10.56 14.01 -6.60
C ASP A 126 -10.77 12.63 -5.95
N PHE A 127 -10.22 12.48 -4.74
CA PHE A 127 -10.34 11.29 -3.87
C PHE A 127 -11.43 11.45 -2.79
N SER A 128 -12.04 12.63 -2.68
CA SER A 128 -13.05 12.99 -1.68
C SER A 128 -14.43 12.35 -1.84
N PRO A 129 -14.96 12.00 -3.04
CA PRO A 129 -16.40 12.13 -3.25
C PRO A 129 -17.32 11.14 -2.51
N LEU A 130 -16.87 10.12 -1.78
CA LEU A 130 -17.80 9.07 -1.31
C LEU A 130 -17.54 8.40 0.06
N GLN A 131 -16.83 9.00 1.02
CA GLN A 131 -16.46 8.33 2.31
C GLN A 131 -15.72 6.97 2.13
N THR A 132 -15.46 6.57 0.89
CA THR A 132 -14.99 5.28 0.44
C THR A 132 -13.87 5.56 -0.56
N THR A 133 -12.64 5.26 -0.15
CA THR A 133 -11.43 5.47 -0.96
C THR A 133 -11.30 4.45 -2.10
N ASP A 134 -12.38 3.77 -2.48
CA ASP A 134 -12.40 2.77 -3.55
C ASP A 134 -12.69 3.39 -4.92
N ARG A 135 -12.98 4.70 -4.97
CA ARG A 135 -13.33 5.44 -6.18
C ARG A 135 -12.61 6.77 -6.27
N ILE A 136 -12.38 7.20 -7.49
CA ILE A 136 -11.78 8.48 -7.84
C ILE A 136 -12.60 9.16 -8.93
N VAL A 137 -12.53 10.49 -8.99
CA VAL A 137 -13.20 11.30 -10.02
C VAL A 137 -12.19 12.16 -10.76
N GLY A 138 -12.27 12.22 -12.09
CA GLY A 138 -11.49 13.19 -12.87
C GLY A 138 -11.96 14.61 -12.53
N ALA A 139 -11.14 15.41 -11.84
CA ALA A 139 -11.52 16.73 -11.35
C ALA A 139 -11.07 17.86 -12.30
N ALA A 140 -9.87 17.75 -12.85
CA ALA A 140 -9.30 18.72 -13.77
C ALA A 140 -8.39 18.02 -14.79
N PRO A 141 -8.26 18.55 -16.03
CA PRO A 141 -7.33 17.99 -16.99
C PRO A 141 -5.89 18.03 -16.45
N GLY A 142 -5.14 16.96 -16.67
CA GLY A 142 -3.77 16.83 -16.18
C GLY A 142 -3.34 15.38 -16.04
N GLU A 143 -2.20 15.17 -15.40
CA GLU A 143 -1.66 13.86 -15.11
C GLU A 143 -1.27 13.80 -13.63
N ILE A 144 -1.50 12.68 -12.97
CA ILE A 144 -1.12 12.43 -11.59
C ILE A 144 -0.60 11.00 -11.45
N ARG A 145 0.45 10.81 -10.64
CA ARG A 145 0.96 9.48 -10.31
C ARG A 145 0.39 8.98 -8.99
N LEU A 146 0.02 7.72 -8.95
CA LEU A 146 -0.19 6.97 -7.72
C LEU A 146 0.99 6.02 -7.49
N ARG A 147 1.49 5.97 -6.26
CA ARG A 147 2.48 4.98 -5.83
C ARG A 147 1.83 3.99 -4.91
N PHE A 148 2.00 2.70 -5.17
CA PHE A 148 1.53 1.62 -4.31
C PHE A 148 2.73 0.95 -3.69
N PHE A 149 2.66 0.65 -2.40
CA PHE A 149 3.74 -0.02 -1.70
C PHE A 149 3.24 -1.09 -0.74
N SER A 150 4.00 -2.16 -0.64
CA SER A 150 3.70 -3.27 0.27
C SER A 150 3.83 -2.81 1.72
N LEU A 151 2.87 -3.18 2.57
CA LEU A 151 2.97 -3.03 4.02
C LEU A 151 3.72 -4.20 4.69
N LEU A 152 4.06 -5.23 3.91
CA LEU A 152 4.98 -6.30 4.32
C LEU A 152 6.41 -5.97 3.87
N PRO A 153 7.44 -6.43 4.61
CA PRO A 153 8.83 -6.16 4.32
C PRO A 153 9.24 -6.71 2.97
N ALA A 154 10.07 -5.94 2.28
CA ALA A 154 10.90 -6.50 1.23
C ALA A 154 12.16 -7.11 1.84
N GLY A 155 12.73 -8.12 1.18
CA GLY A 155 13.89 -8.87 1.62
C GLY A 155 15.20 -8.08 1.61
N GLY A 156 15.23 -6.88 2.19
CA GLY A 156 16.41 -6.03 2.37
C GLY A 156 16.58 -4.86 1.38
N GLN A 157 15.61 -4.57 0.51
CA GLN A 157 15.77 -3.58 -0.58
C GLN A 157 14.83 -2.35 -0.51
N GLY A 158 14.26 -2.04 0.67
CA GLY A 158 13.21 -1.01 0.78
C GLY A 158 11.84 -1.54 0.35
N PRO A 159 10.73 -0.83 0.59
CA PRO A 159 9.39 -1.35 0.32
C PRO A 159 9.24 -1.73 -1.16
N ALA A 160 8.51 -2.81 -1.44
CA ALA A 160 8.14 -3.14 -2.81
C ALA A 160 7.14 -2.08 -3.32
N VAL A 161 7.58 -1.26 -4.28
CA VAL A 161 6.78 -0.15 -4.86
C VAL A 161 6.45 -0.44 -6.32
N ASP A 162 5.28 0.00 -6.77
CA ASP A 162 4.91 0.13 -8.18
C ASP A 162 4.03 1.36 -8.38
N GLU A 163 3.84 1.80 -9.63
CA GLU A 163 3.13 3.04 -9.93
C GLU A 163 2.01 2.91 -10.96
N LEU A 164 1.01 3.79 -10.83
CA LEU A 164 -0.05 3.99 -11.80
C LEU A 164 -0.08 5.45 -12.23
N THR A 165 -0.09 5.69 -13.53
CA THR A 165 -0.32 7.03 -14.08
C THR A 165 -1.79 7.22 -14.43
N ILE A 166 -2.39 8.29 -13.92
CA ILE A 166 -3.76 8.67 -14.25
C ILE A 166 -3.71 9.95 -15.08
N ARG A 167 -4.21 9.86 -16.31
CA ARG A 167 -4.37 11.01 -17.19
C ARG A 167 -5.83 11.43 -17.20
N VAL A 168 -6.10 12.69 -16.90
CA VAL A 168 -7.44 13.28 -16.97
C VAL A 168 -7.51 14.22 -18.16
N VAL A 169 -8.50 14.02 -19.03
CA VAL A 169 -8.70 14.78 -20.28
C VAL A 169 -10.05 15.50 -20.27
N ARG A 170 -10.19 16.55 -21.08
CA ARG A 170 -11.50 17.19 -21.24
C ARG A 170 -12.46 16.26 -21.98
N ALA A 171 -13.75 16.38 -21.68
CA ALA A 171 -14.79 15.59 -22.35
C ALA A 171 -14.80 15.77 -23.89
N SER A 172 -14.32 16.92 -24.39
CA SER A 172 -14.27 17.27 -25.82
C SER A 172 -13.00 16.79 -26.55
N GLU A 173 -12.03 16.18 -25.86
CA GLU A 173 -10.72 15.82 -26.42
C GLU A 173 -10.63 14.36 -26.91
N THR A 174 -11.66 13.55 -26.66
CA THR A 174 -11.85 12.26 -27.31
C THR A 174 -12.73 12.45 -28.53
N GLY A 175 -12.12 12.65 -29.70
CA GLY A 175 -12.83 12.57 -30.98
C GLY A 175 -13.26 11.13 -31.21
N ASP A 176 -14.51 10.83 -30.85
CA ASP A 176 -15.28 9.71 -31.42
C ASP A 176 -15.97 10.17 -32.70
#